data_AF-A0A9W9ELF8-F1
#
_entry.id   AF-A0A9W9ELF8-F1
#
_cell.length_a   1.000
_cell.length_b   1.000
_cell.length_c   1.000
_cell.angle_alpha   90.00
_cell.angle_beta   90.00
_cell.angle_gamma   90.00
#
_symmetry.space_group_name_H-M   'P 1'
#
loop_
_entity.id
_entity.type
_entity.pdbx_description
1 polymer ?
#
loop_
_entity_poly.entity_id
_entity_poly.type
_entity_poly.pdbx_seq_one_letter_code
_entity_poly.pdbx_strand_id
1 'polypeptide(L)'
;MSNTRENAEVSASGEDRVNAMRGYKATLKNPRTSNEAKEHASEVLNNELGWDKPRQDLYEVRDRNKGPTHVAGGLKAAQKNPRVTDRGKQSSSEKLDTLAQQAPEE
;
A
#
# COMPACT_ATOMS: atom_id res chain seq x y z
N MET A 1 0.30 -14.47 26.51
CA MET A 1 1.05 -13.88 25.37
C MET A 1 0.27 -12.67 24.92
N SER A 2 0.63 -11.51 25.46
CA SER A 2 -0.03 -10.23 25.20
C SER A 2 0.72 -9.58 24.04
N ASN A 3 0.22 -9.72 22.81
CA ASN A 3 0.83 -9.04 21.68
C ASN A 3 0.45 -7.55 21.76
N THR A 4 1.39 -6.80 22.35
CA THR A 4 1.49 -5.35 22.40
C THR A 4 1.16 -4.74 21.04
N ARG A 5 0.00 -4.08 20.94
CA ARG A 5 -0.47 -3.29 19.78
C ARG A 5 0.13 -1.87 19.80
N GLU A 6 1.41 -1.73 20.10
CA GLU A 6 2.03 -0.39 20.29
C GLU A 6 2.80 0.14 19.08
N ASN A 7 2.48 -0.36 17.87
CA ASN A 7 3.06 0.15 16.63
C ASN A 7 1.95 0.49 15.61
N ALA A 8 0.91 1.21 16.04
CA ALA A 8 -0.16 1.71 15.18
C ALA A 8 -0.07 3.24 14.92
N GLU A 9 1.05 3.89 15.27
CA GLU A 9 1.22 5.33 15.05
C GLU A 9 1.79 5.68 13.66
N VAL A 10 2.15 4.70 12.82
CA VAL A 10 3.03 4.92 11.64
C VAL A 10 2.33 4.85 10.27
N SER A 11 1.03 5.13 10.12
CA SER A 11 0.44 5.15 8.75
C SER A 11 -0.73 6.10 8.49
N ALA A 12 -1.17 6.86 9.49
CA ALA A 12 -2.27 7.81 9.30
C ALA A 12 -1.88 8.92 8.29
N SER A 13 -0.77 9.63 8.45
CA SER A 13 -0.59 10.90 7.72
C SER A 13 -0.40 10.77 6.19
N GLY A 14 0.22 9.69 5.71
CA GLY A 14 0.47 9.46 4.28
C GLY A 14 -0.71 8.82 3.58
N GLU A 15 -1.16 7.66 4.07
CA GLU A 15 -2.28 6.93 3.46
C GLU A 15 -3.58 7.74 3.55
N ASP A 16 -3.82 8.48 4.64
CA ASP A 16 -4.99 9.36 4.78
C ASP A 16 -4.95 10.50 3.75
N ARG A 17 -3.77 11.05 3.47
CA ARG A 17 -3.60 12.10 2.45
C ARG A 17 -3.97 11.58 1.06
N VAL A 18 -3.60 10.35 0.71
CA VAL A 18 -3.99 9.74 -0.57
C VAL A 18 -5.46 9.37 -0.61
N ASN A 19 -6.00 8.85 0.48
CA ASN A 19 -7.42 8.53 0.57
C ASN A 19 -8.28 9.80 0.44
N ALA A 20 -7.91 10.88 1.12
CA ALA A 20 -8.56 12.19 1.02
C ALA A 20 -8.52 12.71 -0.42
N MET A 21 -7.34 12.73 -1.06
CA MET A 21 -7.22 13.10 -2.47
C MET A 21 -8.10 12.27 -3.40
N ARG A 22 -8.15 10.95 -3.20
CA ARG A 22 -9.00 10.06 -4.01
C ARG A 22 -10.46 10.44 -3.87
N GLY A 23 -10.88 10.77 -2.63
CA GLY A 23 -12.21 11.29 -2.32
C GLY A 23 -12.50 12.59 -3.08
N TYR A 24 -11.65 13.61 -2.94
CA TYR A 24 -11.86 14.90 -3.61
C TYR A 24 -11.80 14.80 -5.14
N LYS A 25 -10.97 13.92 -5.70
CA LYS A 25 -10.99 13.66 -7.16
C LYS A 25 -12.30 13.00 -7.59
N ALA A 26 -12.86 12.13 -6.76
CA ALA A 26 -14.15 11.50 -7.04
C ALA A 26 -15.30 12.52 -6.95
N THR A 27 -15.27 13.45 -5.99
CA THR A 27 -16.31 14.50 -5.89
C THR A 27 -16.32 15.41 -7.12
N LEU A 28 -15.15 15.73 -7.69
CA LEU A 28 -15.04 16.50 -8.93
C LEU A 28 -15.65 15.79 -10.15
N LYS A 29 -15.48 14.47 -10.23
CA LYS A 29 -15.98 13.66 -11.35
C LYS A 29 -17.45 13.25 -11.21
N ASN A 30 -17.99 13.29 -10.00
CA ASN A 30 -19.38 12.89 -9.76
C ASN A 30 -20.35 13.93 -10.38
N PRO A 31 -21.28 13.53 -11.26
CA PRO A 31 -22.28 14.46 -11.79
C PRO A 31 -23.32 14.88 -10.76
N ARG A 32 -23.49 14.12 -9.66
CA ARG A 32 -24.48 14.38 -8.59
C ARG A 32 -23.99 15.28 -7.46
N THR A 33 -22.73 15.72 -7.49
CA THR A 33 -22.18 16.67 -6.51
C THR A 33 -22.48 18.11 -6.94
N SER A 34 -22.77 18.96 -5.96
CA SER A 34 -23.02 20.39 -6.19
C SER A 34 -21.78 21.10 -6.72
N ASN A 35 -21.99 22.23 -7.38
CA ASN A 35 -20.88 23.05 -7.91
C ASN A 35 -19.99 23.57 -6.77
N GLU A 36 -20.59 24.03 -5.67
CA GLU A 36 -19.86 24.48 -4.46
C GLU A 36 -18.97 23.36 -3.88
N ALA A 37 -19.49 22.12 -3.79
CA ALA A 37 -18.69 20.99 -3.31
C ALA A 37 -17.53 20.64 -4.26
N LYS A 38 -17.69 20.90 -5.55
CA LYS A 38 -16.62 20.70 -6.55
C LYS A 38 -15.57 21.81 -6.46
N GLU A 39 -15.98 23.06 -6.28
CA GLU A 39 -15.07 24.19 -6.08
C GLU A 39 -14.19 23.96 -4.85
N HIS A 40 -14.82 23.64 -3.71
CA HIS A 40 -14.09 23.30 -2.48
C HIS A 40 -13.15 22.10 -2.69
N ALA A 41 -13.59 21.03 -3.36
CA ALA A 41 -12.74 19.89 -3.65
C ALA A 41 -11.53 20.25 -4.53
N SER A 42 -11.70 21.17 -5.49
CA SER A 42 -10.63 21.69 -6.32
C SER A 42 -9.63 22.52 -5.51
N GLU A 43 -10.11 23.38 -4.61
CA GLU A 43 -9.27 24.20 -3.74
C GLU A 43 -8.42 23.34 -2.80
N VAL A 44 -9.01 22.35 -2.12
CA VAL A 44 -8.28 21.44 -1.23
C VAL A 44 -7.22 20.63 -2.01
N LEU A 45 -7.54 20.19 -3.23
CA LEU A 45 -6.58 19.48 -4.08
C LEU A 45 -5.42 20.36 -4.56
N ASN A 46 -5.67 21.64 -4.84
CA ASN A 46 -4.65 22.59 -5.27
C ASN A 46 -3.76 23.08 -4.11
N ASN A 47 -4.37 23.45 -3.00
CA ASN A 47 -3.71 24.22 -1.94
C ASN A 47 -3.13 23.34 -0.83
N GLU A 48 -3.79 22.22 -0.49
CA GLU A 48 -3.43 21.41 0.69
C GLU A 48 -2.77 20.08 0.31
N LEU A 49 -3.33 19.39 -0.67
CA LEU A 49 -2.95 18.01 -0.98
C LEU A 49 -1.95 17.92 -2.13
N GLY A 50 -2.00 18.85 -3.09
CA GLY A 50 -1.21 18.85 -4.31
C GLY A 50 -1.61 17.71 -5.24
N TRP A 51 -2.09 18.04 -6.45
CA TRP A 51 -2.68 17.08 -7.40
C TRP A 51 -1.88 15.79 -7.67
N ASP A 52 -0.55 15.82 -7.55
CA ASP A 52 0.32 14.70 -7.96
C ASP A 52 1.48 14.35 -7.00
N LYS A 53 1.80 15.20 -6.03
CA LYS A 53 2.93 15.01 -5.09
C LYS A 53 2.85 13.71 -4.25
N PRO A 54 1.72 13.39 -3.61
CA PRO A 54 1.64 12.22 -2.72
C PRO A 54 1.70 10.85 -3.40
N ARG A 55 1.77 10.74 -4.74
CA ARG A 55 2.00 9.42 -5.36
C ARG A 55 3.38 8.88 -5.04
N GLN A 56 4.42 9.72 -5.09
CA GLN A 56 5.80 9.29 -4.82
C GLN A 56 6.00 8.97 -3.34
N ASP A 57 5.54 9.86 -2.45
CA ASP A 57 5.60 9.63 -1.00
C ASP A 57 4.84 8.37 -0.58
N LEU A 58 3.70 8.04 -1.22
CA LEU A 58 3.01 6.77 -0.95
C LEU A 58 3.69 5.54 -1.52
N TYR A 59 4.38 5.65 -2.66
CA TYR A 59 5.18 4.52 -3.15
C TYR A 59 6.29 4.20 -2.14
N GLU A 60 6.92 5.21 -1.56
CA GLU A 60 7.93 5.01 -0.51
C GLU A 60 7.33 4.42 0.77
N VAL A 61 6.18 4.92 1.24
CA VAL A 61 5.51 4.37 2.44
C VAL A 61 5.01 2.94 2.23
N ARG A 62 4.46 2.62 1.04
CA ARG A 62 4.01 1.26 0.71
C ARG A 62 5.16 0.29 0.46
N ASP A 63 6.30 0.74 -0.07
CA ASP A 63 7.48 -0.11 -0.17
C ASP A 63 8.08 -0.41 1.20
N ARG A 64 8.09 0.55 2.13
CA ARG A 64 8.53 0.33 3.52
C ARG A 64 7.70 -0.72 4.26
N ASN A 65 6.44 -0.91 3.88
CA ASN A 65 5.54 -1.89 4.51
C ASN A 65 5.51 -3.27 3.83
N LYS A 66 6.26 -3.48 2.73
CA LYS A 66 6.50 -4.83 2.19
C LYS A 66 7.59 -5.51 3.02
N GLY A 67 7.28 -5.76 4.29
CA GLY A 67 8.15 -6.52 5.16
C GLY A 67 8.42 -7.92 4.56
N PRO A 68 9.58 -8.53 4.86
CA PRO A 68 9.94 -9.87 4.38
C PRO A 68 8.85 -10.92 4.64
N THR A 69 8.06 -10.73 5.71
CA THR A 69 6.87 -11.53 6.05
C THR A 69 5.81 -11.57 4.95
N HIS A 70 5.47 -10.43 4.33
CA HIS A 70 4.46 -10.37 3.28
C HIS A 70 4.96 -10.99 1.97
N VAL A 71 6.23 -10.74 1.63
CA VAL A 71 6.88 -11.36 0.47
C VAL A 71 6.92 -12.88 0.64
N ALA A 72 7.36 -13.37 1.80
CA ALA A 72 7.35 -14.79 2.12
C ALA A 72 5.93 -15.38 2.09
N GLY A 73 4.92 -14.66 2.60
CA GLY A 73 3.52 -15.08 2.53
C GLY A 73 3.04 -15.26 1.09
N GLY A 74 3.36 -14.31 0.21
CA GLY A 74 3.02 -14.37 -1.22
C GLY A 74 3.70 -15.54 -1.94
N LEU A 75 4.98 -15.77 -1.67
CA LEU A 75 5.74 -16.90 -2.25
C LEU A 75 5.17 -18.24 -1.76
N LYS A 76 4.83 -18.36 -0.47
CA LYS A 76 4.16 -19.57 0.08
C LYS A 76 2.79 -19.79 -0.56
N ALA A 77 2.03 -18.72 -0.83
CA ALA A 77 0.75 -18.83 -1.53
C ALA A 77 0.95 -19.29 -2.99
N ALA A 78 1.97 -18.77 -3.69
CA ALA A 78 2.29 -19.17 -5.06
C ALA A 78 2.64 -20.66 -5.15
N GLN A 79 3.36 -21.22 -4.17
CA GLN A 79 3.67 -22.66 -4.12
C GLN A 79 2.42 -23.54 -4.04
N LYS A 80 1.39 -23.11 -3.29
CA LYS A 80 0.15 -23.87 -3.07
C LYS A 80 -0.90 -23.65 -4.15
N ASN A 81 -0.72 -22.65 -5.01
CA ASN A 81 -1.71 -22.29 -6.01
C ASN A 81 -1.67 -23.26 -7.20
N PRO A 82 -2.77 -23.99 -7.50
CA PRO A 82 -2.80 -24.94 -8.61
C PRO A 82 -2.71 -24.26 -9.98
N ARG A 83 -2.98 -22.95 -10.08
CA ARG A 83 -2.85 -22.16 -11.32
C ARG A 83 -1.41 -21.73 -11.62
N VAL A 84 -0.47 -21.95 -10.68
CA VAL A 84 0.95 -21.62 -10.87
C VAL A 84 1.66 -22.84 -11.45
N THR A 85 2.52 -22.59 -12.45
CA THR A 85 3.32 -23.64 -13.09
C THR A 85 4.34 -24.22 -12.13
N ASP A 86 4.80 -25.46 -12.37
CA ASP A 86 5.77 -26.11 -11.48
C ASP A 86 7.09 -25.34 -11.39
N ARG A 87 7.55 -24.77 -12.53
CA ARG A 87 8.69 -23.85 -12.56
C ARG A 87 8.46 -22.60 -11.70
N GLY A 88 7.24 -22.06 -11.70
CA GLY A 88 6.87 -20.91 -10.86
C GLY A 88 6.87 -21.24 -9.37
N LYS A 89 6.42 -22.45 -9.00
CA LYS A 89 6.46 -22.94 -7.61
C LYS A 89 7.89 -23.14 -7.13
N GLN A 90 8.75 -23.73 -7.96
CA GLN A 90 10.17 -23.96 -7.64
C GLN A 90 10.93 -22.65 -7.45
N SER A 91 10.75 -21.69 -8.38
CA SER A 91 11.33 -20.35 -8.22
C SER A 91 10.82 -19.64 -6.96
N SER A 92 9.57 -19.88 -6.56
CA SER A 92 9.03 -19.33 -5.31
C SER A 92 9.68 -19.96 -4.07
N SER A 93 10.08 -21.23 -4.15
CA SER A 93 10.85 -21.91 -3.09
C SER A 93 12.24 -21.33 -2.93
N GLU A 94 12.98 -21.21 -4.03
CA GLU A 94 14.35 -20.67 -4.02
C GLU A 94 14.38 -19.25 -3.43
N LYS A 95 13.38 -18.43 -3.79
CA LYS A 95 13.23 -17.07 -3.25
C LYS A 95 12.90 -17.06 -1.76
N LEU A 96 12.11 -18.03 -1.26
CA LEU A 96 11.83 -18.17 0.16
C LEU A 96 13.09 -18.54 0.95
N ASP A 97 13.89 -19.46 0.41
CA ASP A 97 15.15 -19.88 1.04
C ASP A 97 16.15 -18.73 1.09
N THR A 98 16.23 -17.95 0.00
CA THR A 98 17.06 -16.73 -0.06
C THR A 98 16.59 -15.68 0.96
N LEU A 99 15.27 -15.46 1.07
CA LEU A 99 14.69 -14.54 2.06
C LEU A 99 14.96 -14.98 3.50
N ALA A 100 14.92 -16.29 3.78
CA ALA A 100 15.24 -16.84 5.10
C ALA A 100 16.72 -16.64 5.47
N GLN A 101 17.63 -16.76 4.50
CA GLN A 101 19.07 -16.52 4.70
C GLN A 101 19.43 -15.03 4.89
N GLN A 102 18.59 -14.13 4.37
CA GLN A 102 18.81 -12.68 4.45
C GLN A 102 18.16 -12.01 5.67
N ALA A 103 17.25 -12.70 6.37
CA ALA A 103 16.73 -12.22 7.63
C ALA A 103 17.80 -12.43 8.71
N PRO A 104 18.33 -11.38 9.36
CA PRO A 104 19.19 -11.57 10.52
C PRO A 104 18.39 -12.31 11.60
N GLU A 105 18.96 -13.38 12.14
CA GLU A 105 18.43 -13.96 13.38
C GLU A 105 18.57 -12.89 14.47
N GLU A 106 17.44 -12.46 15.05
CA GLU A 106 17.41 -11.61 16.24
C GLU A 106 17.93 -12.36 17.48
#